data_AF-A0A1E3HDW3-F1
#
_entry.id   AF-A0A1E3HDW3-F1
#
_cell.length_a   1.000
_cell.length_b   1.000
_cell.length_c   1.000
_cell.angle_alpha   90.00
_cell.angle_beta   90.00
_cell.angle_gamma   90.00
#
_symmetry.space_group_name_H-M   'P 1'
#
loop_
_entity.id
_entity.type
_entity.pdbx_description
1 polymer ?
#
loop_
_entity_poly.entity_id
_entity_poly.type
_entity_poly.pdbx_seq_one_letter_code
_entity_poly.pdbx_strand_id
1 'polypeptide(L)'
;MRNTWTHPVFRPLLFLALLVLTMHALKSQWHRLGSPKGKAPYNPDQGDEKRLVVGHFMLGNTYPFTADDWQATFDLAEDTLLDAIVLNIGPEHWQLTQAQLAYELASSRRIKLLLSLDVNVLPHSPDELSSRVVTTINAGRASQLLWDDKPVLSTFSGHEFGDDNWVETLRLISRGLEQQVMFWPAFFIPPSDFMAKLYVDGTFAWNSGWAMDSTSMNLKEDQPFLKGDKPYMAAISPLFFTHYGTEGDWAWNKNWIYPSDNLLLPNRFLNFISPHAHTPTPQIIQLISLNDYGESHYLFPVRGAQPGSSAWTEGMDHEGFRIMCKYFIGRWKNGMSEIEELEDGHEGKVVIWYRTKPKDGVYDDAVGRPDRAEWAEDLINLFILLPSHSAHYTLHLTNGPADHTRSLKSGRLNLLTLPFIPGNVHYSITKKEGSAERVILEGDGKEITEGGAWNFNMWSGSVY
;
A
#
# COMPACT_ATOMS: atom_id res chain seq x y z
N MET A 1 -20.79 68.45 -30.84
CA MET A 1 -22.13 68.27 -30.23
C MET A 1 -22.77 67.02 -30.80
N ARG A 2 -23.19 66.10 -29.92
CA ARG A 2 -24.30 65.11 -29.97
C ARG A 2 -24.77 64.60 -31.35
N ASN A 3 -24.62 63.31 -31.66
CA ASN A 3 -25.40 62.12 -31.23
C ASN A 3 -26.55 61.74 -32.19
N THR A 4 -26.42 60.53 -32.77
CA THR A 4 -27.42 59.43 -32.92
C THR A 4 -28.80 59.69 -33.54
N TRP A 5 -29.29 58.76 -34.39
CA TRP A 5 -30.43 57.84 -34.10
C TRP A 5 -30.77 56.90 -35.30
N THR A 6 -30.67 55.60 -35.02
CA THR A 6 -31.32 54.33 -35.44
C THR A 6 -32.45 54.19 -36.52
N HIS A 7 -32.31 53.11 -37.36
CA HIS A 7 -33.25 52.03 -37.83
C HIS A 7 -34.66 52.34 -38.43
N PRO A 8 -35.47 51.39 -39.00
CA PRO A 8 -35.37 49.92 -39.34
C PRO A 8 -35.87 49.56 -40.80
N VAL A 9 -35.94 48.33 -41.37
CA VAL A 9 -36.97 47.25 -41.25
C VAL A 9 -36.72 46.11 -42.30
N PHE A 10 -36.83 44.84 -41.85
CA PHE A 10 -37.25 43.52 -42.44
C PHE A 10 -36.91 42.96 -43.87
N ARG A 11 -36.67 41.62 -43.87
CA ARG A 11 -36.43 40.63 -44.97
C ARG A 11 -37.74 40.06 -45.60
N PRO A 12 -37.70 39.25 -46.69
CA PRO A 12 -37.64 37.76 -46.56
C PRO A 12 -36.89 36.94 -47.68
N LEU A 13 -36.42 35.75 -47.26
CA LEU A 13 -36.24 34.41 -47.88
C LEU A 13 -36.05 34.19 -49.41
N LEU A 14 -34.97 33.48 -49.79
CA LEU A 14 -34.92 32.08 -50.34
C LEU A 14 -33.55 31.81 -50.99
N PHE A 15 -32.87 30.71 -50.61
CA PHE A 15 -32.02 29.80 -51.43
C PHE A 15 -31.05 29.03 -50.53
N LEU A 16 -31.44 27.80 -50.17
CA LEU A 16 -30.62 26.79 -49.51
C LEU A 16 -30.79 25.49 -50.32
N ALA A 17 -29.94 25.27 -51.34
CA ALA A 17 -29.97 24.01 -52.10
C ALA A 17 -28.68 23.62 -52.85
N LEU A 18 -27.56 24.37 -52.77
CA LEU A 18 -26.38 24.07 -53.59
C LEU A 18 -25.07 23.78 -52.85
N LEU A 19 -25.11 23.54 -51.52
CA LEU A 19 -23.89 23.29 -50.73
C LEU A 19 -23.73 21.85 -50.19
N VAL A 20 -24.58 20.90 -50.60
CA VAL A 20 -24.62 19.54 -50.03
C VAL A 20 -23.88 18.49 -50.89
N LEU A 21 -23.50 18.80 -52.13
CA LEU A 21 -22.96 17.79 -53.07
C LEU A 21 -21.44 17.74 -53.22
N THR A 22 -20.66 18.65 -52.62
CA THR A 22 -19.19 18.58 -52.62
C THR A 22 -18.59 18.00 -51.34
N MET A 23 -19.37 17.82 -50.27
CA MET A 23 -18.87 17.22 -49.01
C MET A 23 -19.02 15.69 -48.93
N HIS A 24 -19.71 15.04 -49.88
CA HIS A 24 -19.88 13.58 -49.90
C HIS A 24 -18.82 12.81 -50.71
N ALA A 25 -18.01 13.48 -51.53
CA ALA A 25 -16.97 12.81 -52.34
C ALA A 25 -15.59 12.73 -51.65
N LEU A 26 -15.35 13.47 -50.56
CA LEU A 26 -14.12 13.38 -49.78
C LEU A 26 -14.21 12.43 -48.57
N LYS A 27 -15.41 11.95 -48.22
CA LYS A 27 -15.61 10.99 -47.12
C LYS A 27 -15.31 9.53 -47.49
N SER A 28 -15.26 9.18 -48.78
CA SER A 28 -15.07 7.78 -49.20
C SER A 28 -13.61 7.38 -49.47
N GLN A 29 -12.65 8.31 -49.47
CA GLN A 29 -11.22 8.01 -49.62
C GLN A 29 -10.42 8.02 -48.31
N TRP A 30 -11.02 8.43 -47.19
CA TRP A 30 -10.40 8.35 -45.85
C TRP A 30 -10.61 6.99 -45.14
N HIS A 31 -11.31 6.05 -45.77
CA HIS A 31 -11.50 4.68 -45.24
C HIS A 31 -10.44 3.67 -45.73
N ARG A 32 -9.29 4.12 -46.27
CA ARG A 32 -8.19 3.23 -46.70
C ARG A 32 -6.82 3.53 -46.11
N LEU A 33 -6.72 4.36 -45.07
CA LEU A 33 -5.52 4.48 -44.24
C LEU A 33 -5.91 4.20 -42.79
N GLY A 34 -5.25 3.20 -42.21
CA GLY A 34 -5.68 2.51 -40.99
C GLY A 34 -6.00 3.42 -39.81
N SER A 35 -7.14 3.16 -39.17
CA SER A 35 -7.49 3.72 -37.87
C SER A 35 -6.38 3.43 -36.84
N PRO A 36 -6.13 4.34 -35.87
CA PRO A 36 -5.36 3.96 -34.70
C PRO A 36 -6.13 2.83 -34.02
N LYS A 37 -5.48 1.69 -33.83
CA LYS A 37 -6.05 0.58 -33.05
C LYS A 37 -6.43 1.14 -31.68
N GLY A 38 -7.72 1.25 -31.40
CA GLY A 38 -8.20 1.46 -30.03
C GLY A 38 -7.60 0.38 -29.14
N LYS A 39 -7.15 0.75 -27.94
CA LYS A 39 -6.73 -0.22 -26.92
C LYS A 39 -7.88 -1.23 -26.78
N ALA A 40 -7.56 -2.52 -26.89
CA ALA A 40 -8.55 -3.57 -26.67
C ALA A 40 -9.12 -3.43 -25.24
N PRO A 41 -10.42 -3.64 -25.03
CA PRO A 41 -10.97 -3.68 -23.69
C PRO A 41 -10.26 -4.75 -22.87
N TYR A 42 -9.92 -4.41 -21.63
CA TYR A 42 -9.39 -5.34 -20.63
C TYR A 42 -10.37 -6.51 -20.44
N ASN A 43 -9.88 -7.75 -20.52
CA ASN A 43 -10.66 -8.97 -20.37
C ASN A 43 -10.18 -9.72 -19.10
N PRO A 44 -10.94 -9.68 -18.00
CA PRO A 44 -10.52 -10.22 -16.70
C PRO A 44 -10.51 -11.77 -16.60
N ASP A 45 -10.88 -12.48 -17.67
CA ASP A 45 -11.10 -13.94 -17.66
C ASP A 45 -9.92 -14.80 -18.18
N GLN A 46 -8.73 -14.24 -18.44
CA GLN A 46 -7.55 -15.07 -18.77
C GLN A 46 -6.72 -15.35 -17.51
N GLY A 47 -6.81 -16.58 -17.01
CA GLY A 47 -6.15 -17.10 -15.80
C GLY A 47 -4.62 -17.20 -15.84
N ASP A 48 -3.94 -16.16 -16.33
CA ASP A 48 -2.49 -15.98 -16.28
C ASP A 48 -2.13 -14.49 -16.11
N GLU A 49 -2.98 -13.72 -15.40
CA GLU A 49 -2.71 -12.30 -15.16
C GLU A 49 -1.49 -12.10 -14.26
N LYS A 50 -0.53 -11.30 -14.73
CA LYS A 50 0.69 -10.92 -14.02
C LYS A 50 0.34 -10.19 -12.71
N ARG A 51 0.34 -10.92 -11.59
CA ARG A 51 0.19 -10.38 -10.23
C ARG A 51 1.53 -9.93 -9.69
N LEU A 52 1.62 -8.69 -9.26
CA LEU A 52 2.82 -8.13 -8.63
C LEU A 52 2.52 -7.65 -7.22
N VAL A 53 3.50 -7.80 -6.33
CA VAL A 53 3.47 -7.16 -5.02
C VAL A 53 4.67 -6.23 -4.89
N VAL A 54 4.39 -4.98 -4.56
CA VAL A 54 5.39 -3.93 -4.40
C VAL A 54 5.29 -3.32 -3.00
N GLY A 55 6.35 -2.70 -2.51
CA GLY A 55 6.36 -2.07 -1.18
C GLY A 55 6.73 -0.60 -1.21
N HIS A 56 5.92 0.24 -0.58
CA HIS A 56 6.16 1.69 -0.49
C HIS A 56 7.33 2.01 0.43
N PHE A 57 8.26 2.84 -0.02
CA PHE A 57 9.49 3.12 0.71
C PHE A 57 9.79 4.63 0.70
N MET A 58 9.76 5.25 1.87
CA MET A 58 10.04 6.66 2.10
C MET A 58 11.53 6.91 1.95
N LEU A 59 11.96 7.52 0.85
CA LEU A 59 13.36 7.95 0.71
C LEU A 59 13.71 9.02 1.73
N GLY A 60 12.73 9.79 2.23
CA GLY A 60 12.87 10.73 3.33
C GLY A 60 13.62 10.18 4.56
N ASN A 61 13.52 8.88 4.81
CA ASN A 61 14.13 8.23 5.97
C ASN A 61 15.56 7.69 5.69
N THR A 62 16.08 7.88 4.47
CA THR A 62 17.35 7.30 4.01
C THR A 62 18.55 8.25 4.07
N TYR A 63 18.42 9.44 4.65
CA TYR A 63 19.55 10.37 4.78
C TYR A 63 20.86 9.70 5.28
N PRO A 64 20.84 8.83 6.31
CA PRO A 64 22.05 8.15 6.78
C PRO A 64 22.35 6.81 6.08
N PHE A 65 21.60 6.39 5.06
CA PHE A 65 21.79 5.08 4.42
C PHE A 65 23.14 4.96 3.72
N THR A 66 23.75 3.80 3.88
CA THR A 66 24.91 3.31 3.14
C THR A 66 24.49 2.29 2.07
N ALA A 67 25.45 1.81 1.28
CA ALA A 67 25.20 0.71 0.34
C ALA A 67 24.78 -0.59 1.05
N ASP A 68 25.33 -0.87 2.24
CA ASP A 68 24.99 -2.07 3.02
C ASP A 68 23.55 -1.99 3.54
N ASP A 69 23.09 -0.80 3.94
CA ASP A 69 21.70 -0.56 4.32
C ASP A 69 20.73 -0.83 3.16
N TRP A 70 21.10 -0.46 1.94
CA TRP A 70 20.35 -0.79 0.73
C TRP A 70 20.35 -2.29 0.43
N GLN A 71 21.50 -2.96 0.50
CA GLN A 71 21.58 -4.41 0.27
C GLN A 71 20.69 -5.17 1.26
N ALA A 72 20.78 -4.84 2.54
CA ALA A 72 19.94 -5.46 3.55
C ALA A 72 18.44 -5.11 3.37
N THR A 73 18.11 -3.98 2.73
CA THR A 73 16.73 -3.63 2.35
C THR A 73 16.24 -4.51 1.21
N PHE A 74 17.08 -4.76 0.21
CA PHE A 74 16.77 -5.66 -0.91
C PHE A 74 16.63 -7.11 -0.46
N ASP A 75 17.48 -7.57 0.46
CA ASP A 75 17.38 -8.91 1.04
C ASP A 75 16.02 -9.11 1.74
N LEU A 76 15.60 -8.16 2.58
CA LEU A 76 14.28 -8.19 3.23
C LEU A 76 13.12 -8.14 2.24
N ALA A 77 13.22 -7.30 1.20
CA ALA A 77 12.19 -7.21 0.16
C ALA A 77 12.05 -8.53 -0.62
N GLU A 78 13.17 -9.15 -0.98
CA GLU A 78 13.17 -10.41 -1.69
C GLU A 78 12.66 -11.57 -0.82
N ASP A 79 13.04 -11.63 0.46
CA ASP A 79 12.53 -12.60 1.44
C ASP A 79 11.02 -12.44 1.68
N THR A 80 10.52 -11.19 1.64
CA THR A 80 9.08 -10.88 1.75
C THR A 80 8.32 -11.16 0.45
N LEU A 81 8.97 -11.72 -0.58
CA LEU A 81 8.40 -12.05 -1.89
C LEU A 81 7.95 -10.83 -2.71
N LEU A 82 8.50 -9.65 -2.44
CA LEU A 82 8.23 -8.46 -3.24
C LEU A 82 8.85 -8.58 -4.64
N ASP A 83 8.17 -7.97 -5.62
CA ASP A 83 8.64 -7.77 -6.99
C ASP A 83 9.36 -6.45 -7.15
N ALA A 84 8.93 -5.41 -6.42
CA ALA A 84 9.60 -4.13 -6.45
C ALA A 84 9.48 -3.32 -5.16
N ILE A 85 10.40 -2.38 -4.99
CA ILE A 85 10.29 -1.30 -4.01
C ILE A 85 9.84 -0.02 -4.74
N VAL A 86 8.81 0.62 -4.21
CA VAL A 86 8.28 1.90 -4.70
C VAL A 86 8.95 3.02 -3.92
N LEU A 87 9.94 3.67 -4.53
CA LEU A 87 10.70 4.75 -3.90
C LEU A 87 9.88 6.05 -3.93
N ASN A 88 9.32 6.44 -2.78
CA ASN A 88 8.71 7.75 -2.59
C ASN A 88 9.80 8.82 -2.53
N ILE A 89 9.80 9.74 -3.48
CA ILE A 89 10.85 10.75 -3.63
C ILE A 89 10.32 12.15 -3.40
N GLY A 90 10.99 12.88 -2.52
CA GLY A 90 10.77 14.30 -2.21
C GLY A 90 11.81 15.24 -2.87
N PRO A 91 11.82 16.52 -2.47
CA PRO A 91 12.56 17.56 -3.18
C PRO A 91 14.08 17.53 -2.92
N GLU A 92 14.53 17.06 -1.76
CA GLU A 92 15.92 17.20 -1.34
C GLU A 92 16.90 16.45 -2.25
N HIS A 93 18.06 17.06 -2.49
CA HIS A 93 19.08 16.51 -3.39
C HIS A 93 19.60 15.13 -2.94
N TRP A 94 19.71 14.91 -1.63
CA TRP A 94 20.19 13.63 -1.10
C TRP A 94 19.18 12.50 -1.32
N GLN A 95 17.87 12.79 -1.42
CA GLN A 95 16.88 11.78 -1.81
C GLN A 95 17.10 11.32 -3.24
N LEU A 96 17.44 12.24 -4.15
CA LEU A 96 17.82 11.90 -5.53
C LEU A 96 19.07 11.02 -5.55
N THR A 97 20.11 11.39 -4.79
CA THR A 97 21.34 10.58 -4.67
C THR A 97 21.04 9.17 -4.13
N GLN A 98 20.21 9.05 -3.09
CA GLN A 98 19.83 7.75 -2.52
C GLN A 98 19.01 6.91 -3.52
N ALA A 99 18.12 7.55 -4.30
CA ALA A 99 17.38 6.86 -5.34
C ALA A 99 18.30 6.33 -6.45
N GLN A 100 19.26 7.13 -6.93
CA GLN A 100 20.23 6.70 -7.93
C GLN A 100 21.09 5.54 -7.43
N LEU A 101 21.59 5.62 -6.19
CA LEU A 101 22.35 4.56 -5.55
C LEU A 101 21.53 3.26 -5.45
N ALA A 102 20.26 3.35 -5.04
CA ALA A 102 19.38 2.18 -5.00
C ALA A 102 19.22 1.55 -6.40
N TYR A 103 19.02 2.36 -7.44
CA TYR A 103 18.91 1.89 -8.84
C TYR A 103 20.20 1.22 -9.33
N GLU A 104 21.37 1.78 -9.03
CA GLU A 104 22.66 1.18 -9.37
C GLU A 104 22.82 -0.19 -8.69
N LEU A 105 22.62 -0.26 -7.36
CA LEU A 105 22.81 -1.49 -6.58
C LEU A 105 21.81 -2.59 -6.95
N ALA A 106 20.54 -2.23 -7.21
CA ALA A 106 19.50 -3.19 -7.61
C ALA A 106 19.70 -3.78 -9.01
N SER A 107 20.63 -3.26 -9.83
CA SER A 107 20.82 -3.71 -11.22
C SER A 107 21.29 -5.17 -11.32
N SER A 108 21.85 -5.70 -10.22
CA SER A 108 22.29 -7.09 -10.08
C SER A 108 21.33 -7.98 -9.28
N ARG A 109 20.17 -7.45 -8.88
CA ARG A 109 19.20 -8.11 -7.99
C ARG A 109 17.96 -8.58 -8.74
N ARG A 110 17.18 -9.46 -8.09
CA ARG A 110 15.87 -9.87 -8.59
C ARG A 110 14.85 -8.78 -8.37
N ILE A 111 14.89 -8.12 -7.20
CA ILE A 111 14.00 -7.02 -6.86
C ILE A 111 14.13 -5.89 -7.88
N LYS A 112 12.99 -5.30 -8.27
CA LYS A 112 12.91 -4.11 -9.12
C LYS A 112 12.60 -2.86 -8.31
N LEU A 113 12.65 -1.71 -8.95
CA LEU A 113 12.35 -0.40 -8.37
C LEU A 113 11.38 0.35 -9.28
N LEU A 114 10.50 1.14 -8.70
CA LEU A 114 9.80 2.20 -9.40
C LEU A 114 9.75 3.45 -8.54
N LEU A 115 9.56 4.60 -9.18
CA LEU A 115 9.41 5.87 -8.48
C LEU A 115 7.94 6.15 -8.16
N SER A 116 7.69 6.66 -6.96
CA SER A 116 6.48 7.37 -6.58
C SER A 116 6.85 8.82 -6.28
N LEU A 117 6.41 9.74 -7.13
CA LEU A 117 6.67 11.17 -6.94
C LEU A 117 5.76 11.72 -5.85
N ASP A 118 6.30 12.29 -4.77
CA ASP A 118 5.49 12.97 -3.77
C ASP A 118 5.16 14.40 -4.24
N VAL A 119 4.03 14.54 -4.92
CA VAL A 119 3.64 15.81 -5.57
C VAL A 119 3.05 16.82 -4.58
N ASN A 120 2.91 16.44 -3.29
CA ASN A 120 2.57 17.40 -2.25
C ASN A 120 3.76 18.29 -1.86
N VAL A 121 4.99 17.79 -2.04
CA VAL A 121 6.23 18.50 -1.66
C VAL A 121 7.16 18.77 -2.84
N LEU A 122 7.02 18.00 -3.92
CA LEU A 122 7.78 18.24 -5.15
C LEU A 122 7.26 19.48 -5.89
N PRO A 123 8.13 20.18 -6.63
CA PRO A 123 7.75 21.33 -7.44
C PRO A 123 6.81 20.93 -8.57
N HIS A 124 5.84 21.79 -8.85
CA HIS A 124 4.89 21.64 -9.95
C HIS A 124 5.51 22.13 -11.26
N SER A 125 6.55 21.42 -11.74
CA SER A 125 7.29 21.74 -12.96
C SER A 125 7.52 20.49 -13.82
N PRO A 126 6.99 20.42 -15.05
CA PRO A 126 7.17 19.25 -15.91
C PRO A 126 8.64 18.93 -16.21
N ASP A 127 9.46 19.97 -16.42
CA ASP A 127 10.88 19.82 -16.70
C ASP A 127 11.64 19.25 -15.48
N GLU A 128 11.36 19.73 -14.27
CA GLU A 128 12.04 19.26 -13.07
C GLU A 128 11.65 17.83 -12.70
N LEU A 129 10.34 17.52 -12.73
CA LEU A 129 9.85 16.17 -12.46
C LEU A 129 10.39 15.17 -13.48
N SER A 130 10.34 15.52 -14.77
CA SER A 130 10.83 14.63 -15.82
C SER A 130 12.35 14.42 -15.74
N SER A 131 13.13 15.47 -15.49
CA SER A 131 14.58 15.38 -15.30
C SER A 131 14.94 14.48 -14.12
N ARG A 132 14.25 14.62 -12.99
CA ARG A 132 14.43 13.76 -11.81
C ARG A 132 14.17 12.30 -12.13
N VAL A 133 13.03 11.98 -12.76
CA VAL A 133 12.68 10.60 -13.14
C VAL A 133 13.71 10.00 -14.11
N VAL A 134 14.03 10.72 -15.19
CA VAL A 134 14.96 10.24 -16.22
C VAL A 134 16.35 10.02 -15.64
N THR A 135 16.84 10.95 -14.82
CA THR A 135 18.16 10.87 -14.20
C THR A 135 18.26 9.67 -13.25
N THR A 136 17.25 9.44 -12.41
CA THR A 136 17.24 8.30 -11.49
C THR A 136 17.20 6.97 -12.23
N ILE A 137 16.28 6.80 -13.19
CA ILE A 137 16.14 5.54 -13.93
C ILE A 137 17.40 5.24 -14.76
N ASN A 138 18.04 6.28 -15.32
CA ASN A 138 19.27 6.10 -16.10
C ASN A 138 20.47 5.64 -15.26
N ALA A 139 20.46 5.82 -13.93
CA ALA A 139 21.51 5.30 -13.06
C ALA A 139 21.53 3.76 -13.03
N GLY A 140 20.37 3.11 -13.24
CA GLY A 140 20.26 1.66 -13.22
C GLY A 140 19.03 1.14 -13.96
N ARG A 141 18.98 1.30 -15.29
CA ARG A 141 17.80 0.96 -16.11
C ARG A 141 17.31 -0.48 -15.92
N ALA A 142 18.22 -1.43 -15.68
CA ALA A 142 17.89 -2.84 -15.47
C ALA A 142 17.08 -3.11 -14.18
N SER A 143 17.13 -2.18 -13.23
CA SER A 143 16.39 -2.23 -11.96
C SER A 143 14.96 -1.74 -12.11
N GLN A 144 14.61 -1.02 -13.16
CA GLN A 144 13.28 -0.44 -13.34
C GLN A 144 12.20 -1.52 -13.47
N LEU A 145 11.13 -1.41 -12.70
CA LEU A 145 9.95 -2.24 -12.86
C LEU A 145 9.27 -1.91 -14.18
N LEU A 146 8.97 -2.97 -14.94
CA LEU A 146 8.29 -2.89 -16.23
C LEU A 146 6.90 -3.56 -16.17
N TRP A 147 5.92 -2.87 -16.77
CA TRP A 147 4.59 -3.40 -17.08
C TRP A 147 4.42 -3.38 -18.59
N ASP A 148 4.14 -4.55 -19.20
CA ASP A 148 4.11 -4.72 -20.67
C ASP A 148 5.35 -4.09 -21.36
N ASP A 149 6.53 -4.45 -20.85
CA ASP A 149 7.85 -3.96 -21.27
C ASP A 149 8.06 -2.44 -21.13
N LYS A 150 7.20 -1.71 -20.42
CA LYS A 150 7.29 -0.25 -20.25
C LYS A 150 7.56 0.14 -18.80
N PRO A 151 8.41 1.16 -18.53
CA PRO A 151 8.68 1.64 -17.18
C PRO A 151 7.40 2.05 -16.47
N VAL A 152 7.21 1.58 -15.24
CA VAL A 152 6.10 2.02 -14.37
C VAL A 152 6.52 3.24 -13.57
N LEU A 153 5.66 4.26 -13.55
CA LEU A 153 5.80 5.46 -12.73
C LEU A 153 4.53 5.66 -11.91
N SER A 154 4.67 6.00 -10.64
CA SER A 154 3.57 6.31 -9.74
C SER A 154 3.75 7.70 -9.10
N THR A 155 2.76 8.11 -8.32
CA THR A 155 2.77 9.34 -7.53
C THR A 155 2.07 9.11 -6.20
N PHE A 156 2.37 9.96 -5.23
CA PHE A 156 1.47 10.29 -4.15
C PHE A 156 0.86 11.65 -4.45
N SER A 157 -0.47 11.74 -4.55
CA SER A 157 -1.19 12.95 -4.97
C SER A 157 -0.83 13.42 -6.40
N GLY A 158 -1.07 14.69 -6.68
CA GLY A 158 -0.64 15.38 -7.89
C GLY A 158 -1.74 15.67 -8.90
N HIS A 159 -3.00 15.34 -8.60
CA HIS A 159 -4.13 15.65 -9.48
C HIS A 159 -4.31 17.16 -9.72
N GLU A 160 -3.94 18.00 -8.75
CA GLU A 160 -3.96 19.47 -8.87
C GLU A 160 -2.85 20.04 -9.75
N PHE A 161 -1.82 19.25 -10.08
CA PHE A 161 -0.74 19.69 -10.97
C PHE A 161 -1.28 20.04 -12.37
N GLY A 162 -2.42 19.47 -12.77
CA GLY A 162 -3.12 19.78 -14.00
C GLY A 162 -2.80 18.82 -15.14
N ASP A 163 -3.82 18.57 -15.98
CA ASP A 163 -3.76 17.54 -17.02
C ASP A 163 -2.70 17.85 -18.09
N ASP A 164 -2.60 19.10 -18.55
CA ASP A 164 -1.60 19.51 -19.54
C ASP A 164 -0.16 19.35 -19.02
N ASN A 165 0.04 19.63 -17.73
CA ASN A 165 1.33 19.47 -17.08
C ASN A 165 1.73 17.99 -16.94
N TRP A 166 0.80 17.10 -16.61
CA TRP A 166 1.06 15.66 -16.60
C TRP A 166 1.36 15.10 -17.99
N VAL A 167 0.57 15.50 -18.99
CA VAL A 167 0.81 15.12 -20.39
C VAL A 167 2.21 15.52 -20.83
N GLU A 168 2.61 16.76 -20.53
CA GLU A 168 3.95 17.24 -20.86
C GLU A 168 5.05 16.49 -20.08
N THR A 169 4.87 16.29 -18.77
CA THR A 169 5.81 15.53 -17.92
C THR A 169 6.05 14.13 -18.48
N LEU A 170 4.98 13.38 -18.77
CA LEU A 170 5.08 12.02 -19.30
C LEU A 170 5.68 11.97 -20.70
N ARG A 171 5.42 13.00 -21.54
CA ARG A 171 6.06 13.15 -22.85
C ARG A 171 7.56 13.36 -22.71
N LEU A 172 7.99 14.24 -21.81
CA LEU A 172 9.39 14.53 -21.54
C LEU A 172 10.12 13.29 -21.00
N ILE A 173 9.52 12.57 -20.05
CA ILE A 173 10.08 11.31 -19.51
C ILE A 173 10.20 10.28 -20.63
N SER A 174 9.14 10.06 -21.41
CA SER A 174 9.15 9.05 -22.47
C SER A 174 10.23 9.34 -23.52
N ARG A 175 10.44 10.62 -23.84
CA ARG A 175 11.54 11.06 -24.71
C ARG A 175 12.91 10.80 -24.08
N GLY A 176 13.10 11.14 -22.80
CA GLY A 176 14.38 10.96 -22.09
C GLY A 176 14.77 9.50 -21.85
N LEU A 177 13.78 8.61 -21.74
CA LEU A 177 13.99 7.16 -21.63
C LEU A 177 14.05 6.44 -22.98
N GLU A 178 13.63 7.12 -24.06
CA GLU A 178 13.40 6.54 -25.39
C GLU A 178 12.36 5.41 -25.38
N GLN A 179 11.40 5.49 -24.46
CA GLN A 179 10.41 4.46 -24.22
C GLN A 179 9.16 5.04 -23.58
N GLN A 180 7.97 4.57 -23.97
CA GLN A 180 6.72 4.99 -23.33
C GLN A 180 6.69 4.53 -21.86
N VAL A 181 6.22 5.38 -20.96
CA VAL A 181 6.00 5.09 -19.54
C VAL A 181 4.54 4.70 -19.28
N MET A 182 4.33 3.74 -18.37
CA MET A 182 3.02 3.39 -17.81
C MET A 182 2.80 4.21 -16.54
N PHE A 183 1.82 5.11 -16.56
CA PHE A 183 1.55 5.99 -15.43
C PHE A 183 0.42 5.48 -14.53
N TRP A 184 0.76 5.13 -13.28
CA TRP A 184 -0.12 4.55 -12.27
C TRP A 184 -0.13 5.44 -11.01
N PRO A 185 -0.72 6.65 -11.07
CA PRO A 185 -0.68 7.60 -9.95
C PRO A 185 -1.63 7.21 -8.81
N ALA A 186 -1.41 7.80 -7.63
CA ALA A 186 -2.39 7.83 -6.55
C ALA A 186 -3.09 9.19 -6.50
N PHE A 187 -4.16 9.37 -7.27
CA PHE A 187 -4.94 10.60 -7.25
C PHE A 187 -6.10 10.53 -6.25
N PHE A 188 -6.29 11.61 -5.50
CA PHE A 188 -7.30 11.75 -4.44
C PHE A 188 -8.57 12.47 -4.96
N ILE A 189 -9.12 11.96 -6.06
CA ILE A 189 -10.33 12.50 -6.72
C ILE A 189 -11.36 11.37 -6.92
N PRO A 190 -12.63 11.69 -7.24
CA PRO A 190 -13.62 10.66 -7.51
C PRO A 190 -13.15 9.64 -8.56
N PRO A 191 -13.37 8.32 -8.37
CA PRO A 191 -12.85 7.29 -9.27
C PRO A 191 -13.26 7.45 -10.74
N SER A 192 -14.46 7.96 -11.02
CA SER A 192 -14.92 8.24 -12.39
C SER A 192 -14.04 9.28 -13.09
N ASP A 193 -13.70 10.36 -12.39
CA ASP A 193 -12.90 11.46 -12.92
C ASP A 193 -11.45 11.02 -13.06
N PHE A 194 -10.98 10.20 -12.12
CA PHE A 194 -9.66 9.60 -12.16
C PHE A 194 -9.50 8.69 -13.41
N MET A 195 -10.40 7.73 -13.61
CA MET A 195 -10.31 6.81 -14.73
C MET A 195 -10.53 7.49 -16.08
N ALA A 196 -11.27 8.60 -16.15
CA ALA A 196 -11.48 9.35 -17.39
C ALA A 196 -10.21 10.00 -17.97
N LYS A 197 -9.14 10.18 -17.16
CA LYS A 197 -7.89 10.81 -17.61
C LYS A 197 -7.11 9.92 -18.57
N LEU A 198 -6.95 10.34 -19.83
CA LEU A 198 -6.36 9.51 -20.89
C LEU A 198 -4.86 9.19 -20.69
N TYR A 199 -4.15 10.03 -19.95
CA TYR A 199 -2.73 9.85 -19.63
C TYR A 199 -2.47 8.93 -18.43
N VAL A 200 -3.54 8.46 -17.76
CA VAL A 200 -3.46 7.47 -16.68
C VAL A 200 -3.59 6.08 -17.30
N ASP A 201 -2.59 5.22 -17.13
CA ASP A 201 -2.57 3.86 -17.67
C ASP A 201 -3.00 2.80 -16.63
N GLY A 202 -2.93 3.11 -15.34
CA GLY A 202 -3.45 2.28 -14.25
C GLY A 202 -3.81 3.14 -13.03
N THR A 203 -4.54 2.60 -12.08
CA THR A 203 -5.02 3.36 -10.91
C THR A 203 -4.49 2.78 -9.61
N PHE A 204 -4.01 3.64 -8.71
CA PHE A 204 -3.63 3.26 -7.36
C PHE A 204 -4.52 3.96 -6.33
N ALA A 205 -5.26 3.17 -5.53
CA ALA A 205 -6.11 3.70 -4.47
C ALA A 205 -5.39 3.63 -3.11
N TRP A 206 -4.56 4.63 -2.83
CA TRP A 206 -3.76 4.72 -1.59
C TRP A 206 -4.62 4.60 -0.33
N ASN A 207 -5.70 5.38 -0.25
CA ASN A 207 -6.56 5.44 0.94
C ASN A 207 -7.31 4.13 1.22
N SER A 208 -7.33 3.19 0.28
CA SER A 208 -7.88 1.85 0.50
C SER A 208 -6.95 0.95 1.33
N GLY A 209 -5.86 1.48 1.92
CA GLY A 209 -5.04 0.74 2.87
C GLY A 209 -5.70 0.57 4.25
N TRP A 210 -6.63 1.47 4.60
CA TRP A 210 -7.26 1.55 5.93
C TRP A 210 -8.75 1.87 5.84
N ALA A 211 -9.48 1.59 6.92
CA ALA A 211 -10.80 2.18 7.12
C ALA A 211 -10.63 3.65 7.52
N MET A 212 -11.27 4.56 6.80
CA MET A 212 -11.22 6.01 7.10
C MET A 212 -12.38 6.48 7.99
N ASP A 213 -13.28 5.57 8.34
CA ASP A 213 -14.38 5.72 9.29
C ASP A 213 -14.31 4.62 10.36
N SER A 214 -15.30 4.54 11.25
CA SER A 214 -15.33 3.53 12.33
C SER A 214 -15.74 2.12 11.87
N THR A 215 -15.84 1.86 10.56
CA THR A 215 -16.26 0.56 10.04
C THR A 215 -15.08 -0.38 9.78
N SER A 216 -15.35 -1.69 9.72
CA SER A 216 -14.34 -2.67 9.33
C SER A 216 -14.00 -2.56 7.83
N MET A 217 -12.73 -2.78 7.53
CA MET A 217 -12.21 -2.69 6.16
C MET A 217 -12.91 -3.67 5.21
N ASN A 218 -13.30 -3.17 4.03
CA ASN A 218 -13.96 -3.94 2.98
C ASN A 218 -13.54 -3.45 1.59
N LEU A 219 -14.14 -3.99 0.53
CA LEU A 219 -13.78 -3.67 -0.87
C LEU A 219 -14.54 -2.48 -1.47
N LYS A 220 -15.37 -1.75 -0.70
CA LYS A 220 -16.26 -0.71 -1.25
C LYS A 220 -15.49 0.37 -2.02
N GLU A 221 -14.40 0.88 -1.46
CA GLU A 221 -13.56 1.90 -2.11
C GLU A 221 -12.76 1.34 -3.29
N ASP A 222 -12.50 0.03 -3.31
CA ASP A 222 -11.86 -0.67 -4.43
C ASP A 222 -12.82 -0.94 -5.60
N GLN A 223 -14.12 -1.11 -5.33
CA GLN A 223 -15.11 -1.58 -6.32
C GLN A 223 -15.09 -0.78 -7.64
N PRO A 224 -15.00 0.57 -7.65
CA PRO A 224 -14.96 1.33 -8.89
C PRO A 224 -13.75 0.99 -9.76
N PHE A 225 -12.58 0.77 -9.15
CA PHE A 225 -11.35 0.44 -9.86
C PHE A 225 -11.32 -1.02 -10.29
N LEU A 226 -11.78 -1.94 -9.44
CA LEU A 226 -11.88 -3.37 -9.76
C LEU A 226 -12.82 -3.66 -10.93
N LYS A 227 -13.85 -2.83 -11.14
CA LYS A 227 -14.79 -2.93 -12.26
C LYS A 227 -14.44 -2.01 -13.43
N GLY A 228 -13.37 -1.21 -13.27
CA GLY A 228 -12.91 -0.26 -14.27
C GLY A 228 -12.27 -0.95 -15.46
N ASP A 229 -11.99 -0.16 -16.50
CA ASP A 229 -11.30 -0.60 -17.71
C ASP A 229 -9.77 -0.43 -17.65
N LYS A 230 -9.26 0.04 -16.51
CA LYS A 230 -7.83 0.23 -16.24
C LYS A 230 -7.34 -0.76 -15.19
N PRO A 231 -6.09 -1.25 -15.32
CA PRO A 231 -5.51 -2.11 -14.31
C PRO A 231 -5.40 -1.39 -12.96
N TYR A 232 -5.61 -2.15 -11.89
CA TYR A 232 -5.74 -1.63 -10.54
C TYR A 232 -4.59 -2.08 -9.64
N MET A 233 -4.02 -1.13 -8.91
CA MET A 233 -3.11 -1.33 -7.80
C MET A 233 -3.84 -1.08 -6.47
N ALA A 234 -3.96 -2.12 -5.64
CA ALA A 234 -4.60 -2.03 -4.33
C ALA A 234 -3.59 -1.72 -3.21
N ALA A 235 -4.00 -0.90 -2.24
CA ALA A 235 -3.25 -0.65 -1.01
C ALA A 235 -3.56 -1.70 0.07
N ILE A 236 -2.52 -2.14 0.79
CA ILE A 236 -2.60 -2.94 2.01
C ILE A 236 -1.64 -2.38 3.06
N SER A 237 -2.10 -2.22 4.29
CA SER A 237 -1.30 -1.67 5.39
C SER A 237 -1.60 -2.39 6.71
N PRO A 238 -0.63 -2.52 7.64
CA PRO A 238 -0.84 -3.24 8.89
C PRO A 238 -1.62 -2.45 9.94
N LEU A 239 -1.37 -1.15 10.03
CA LEU A 239 -2.01 -0.22 10.96
C LEU A 239 -1.82 1.22 10.47
N PHE A 240 -2.39 2.21 11.18
CA PHE A 240 -1.99 3.62 11.05
C PHE A 240 -2.06 4.31 12.40
N PHE A 241 -0.94 4.90 12.83
CA PHE A 241 -0.87 5.75 14.00
C PHE A 241 0.26 6.76 13.87
N THR A 242 -0.04 8.02 14.16
CA THR A 242 0.95 9.11 14.20
C THR A 242 0.74 9.93 15.47
N HIS A 243 1.82 10.49 16.03
CA HIS A 243 1.78 11.17 17.32
C HIS A 243 2.73 12.39 17.42
N TYR A 244 2.77 13.18 16.36
CA TYR A 244 3.50 14.45 16.33
C TYR A 244 2.67 15.58 16.94
N GLY A 245 3.26 16.28 17.91
CA GLY A 245 2.67 17.47 18.54
C GLY A 245 2.72 18.74 17.69
N THR A 246 2.41 19.86 18.33
CA THR A 246 2.39 21.21 17.73
C THR A 246 3.59 22.07 18.10
N GLU A 247 4.49 21.56 18.94
CA GLU A 247 5.65 22.29 19.47
C GLU A 247 6.95 21.47 19.31
N GLY A 248 8.09 22.16 19.29
CA GLY A 248 9.42 21.57 19.13
C GLY A 248 9.84 21.30 17.67
N ASP A 249 10.95 20.59 17.52
CA ASP A 249 11.59 20.34 16.20
C ASP A 249 10.73 19.48 15.26
N TRP A 250 9.75 18.75 15.81
CA TRP A 250 8.88 17.81 15.08
C TRP A 250 7.39 18.16 15.24
N ALA A 251 7.09 19.46 15.19
CA ALA A 251 5.76 20.06 15.35
C ALA A 251 4.85 19.88 14.11
N TRP A 252 4.71 18.66 13.60
CA TRP A 252 3.93 18.42 12.37
C TRP A 252 2.42 18.46 12.58
N ASN A 253 1.94 18.53 13.82
CA ASN A 253 0.53 18.51 14.18
C ASN A 253 -0.20 17.30 13.59
N LYS A 254 0.37 16.10 13.82
CA LYS A 254 -0.14 14.84 13.29
C LYS A 254 -0.35 13.83 14.42
N ASN A 255 -1.54 13.85 15.01
CA ASN A 255 -1.90 12.99 16.12
C ASN A 255 -3.25 12.28 15.90
N TRP A 256 -3.26 11.11 15.26
CA TRP A 256 -4.50 10.36 14.99
C TRP A 256 -4.25 8.88 14.70
N ILE A 257 -5.34 8.11 14.68
CA ILE A 257 -5.35 6.69 14.26
C ILE A 257 -6.35 6.42 13.12
N TYR A 258 -6.13 5.32 12.41
CA TYR A 258 -7.20 4.59 11.70
C TYR A 258 -7.49 3.25 12.38
N PRO A 259 -8.72 2.71 12.31
CA PRO A 259 -9.06 1.46 12.95
C PRO A 259 -8.22 0.32 12.39
N SER A 260 -7.43 -0.29 13.26
CA SER A 260 -6.43 -1.32 12.88
C SER A 260 -6.46 -2.54 13.80
N ASP A 261 -7.06 -2.43 15.00
CA ASP A 261 -6.96 -3.42 16.09
C ASP A 261 -7.64 -4.76 15.78
N ASN A 262 -8.56 -4.81 14.82
CA ASN A 262 -9.40 -5.98 14.57
C ASN A 262 -9.02 -6.65 13.24
N LEU A 263 -7.87 -7.32 13.25
CA LEU A 263 -7.37 -8.12 12.13
C LEU A 263 -7.29 -7.38 10.78
N LEU A 264 -6.95 -6.08 10.77
CA LEU A 264 -6.90 -5.26 9.55
C LEU A 264 -6.07 -5.93 8.44
N LEU A 265 -4.82 -6.27 8.72
CA LEU A 265 -3.89 -6.81 7.73
C LEU A 265 -4.38 -8.16 7.14
N PRO A 266 -4.67 -9.20 7.94
CA PRO A 266 -5.23 -10.44 7.42
C PRO A 266 -6.51 -10.25 6.62
N ASN A 267 -7.47 -9.48 7.14
CA ASN A 267 -8.77 -9.29 6.49
C ASN A 267 -8.60 -8.58 5.14
N ARG A 268 -7.69 -7.61 5.05
CA ARG A 268 -7.42 -6.90 3.80
C ARG A 268 -6.85 -7.82 2.72
N PHE A 269 -5.89 -8.69 3.06
CA PHE A 269 -5.39 -9.70 2.11
C PHE A 269 -6.48 -10.73 1.73
N LEU A 270 -7.26 -11.20 2.70
CA LEU A 270 -8.32 -12.18 2.47
C LEU A 270 -9.42 -11.67 1.53
N ASN A 271 -9.69 -10.36 1.52
CA ASN A 271 -10.59 -9.75 0.54
C ASN A 271 -10.13 -9.97 -0.92
N PHE A 272 -8.82 -10.14 -1.17
CA PHE A 272 -8.27 -10.39 -2.51
C PHE A 272 -7.91 -11.86 -2.78
N ILE A 273 -7.56 -12.63 -1.75
CA ILE A 273 -7.20 -14.06 -1.84
C ILE A 273 -8.42 -14.96 -1.93
N SER A 274 -9.57 -14.52 -1.43
CA SER A 274 -10.80 -15.29 -1.47
C SER A 274 -11.71 -14.85 -2.62
N PRO A 275 -11.47 -15.31 -3.87
CA PRO A 275 -12.48 -15.20 -4.89
C PRO A 275 -13.40 -16.43 -4.81
N HIS A 276 -14.66 -16.18 -4.49
CA HIS A 276 -15.70 -16.70 -5.38
C HIS A 276 -15.20 -16.46 -6.81
N ALA A 277 -15.19 -17.49 -7.66
CA ALA A 277 -14.46 -17.54 -8.94
C ALA A 277 -14.78 -16.44 -10.00
N HIS A 278 -15.40 -15.32 -9.60
CA HIS A 278 -15.94 -14.24 -10.43
C HIS A 278 -15.69 -12.83 -9.82
N THR A 279 -14.91 -12.68 -8.74
CA THR A 279 -14.54 -11.35 -8.21
C THR A 279 -13.27 -10.85 -8.90
N PRO A 280 -13.28 -9.69 -9.59
CA PRO A 280 -12.06 -9.07 -10.11
C PRO A 280 -11.04 -8.87 -8.98
N THR A 281 -9.77 -9.13 -9.27
CA THR A 281 -8.64 -8.96 -8.34
C THR A 281 -7.73 -7.85 -8.86
N PRO A 282 -7.02 -7.08 -8.01
CA PRO A 282 -6.04 -6.12 -8.49
C PRO A 282 -4.91 -6.82 -9.27
N GLN A 283 -4.25 -6.09 -10.15
CA GLN A 283 -3.05 -6.57 -10.84
C GLN A 283 -1.80 -6.36 -9.99
N ILE A 284 -1.81 -5.32 -9.15
CA ILE A 284 -0.70 -5.02 -8.24
C ILE A 284 -1.25 -4.83 -6.82
N ILE A 285 -0.55 -5.35 -5.82
CA ILE A 285 -0.73 -4.95 -4.42
C ILE A 285 0.48 -4.09 -4.03
N GLN A 286 0.23 -2.91 -3.47
CA GLN A 286 1.26 -2.11 -2.82
C GLN A 286 1.09 -2.21 -1.30
N LEU A 287 2.14 -2.71 -0.63
CA LEU A 287 2.25 -2.67 0.82
C LEU A 287 2.64 -1.26 1.26
N ILE A 288 1.85 -0.69 2.17
CA ILE A 288 2.05 0.64 2.74
C ILE A 288 2.30 0.47 4.23
N SER A 289 3.51 0.64 4.73
CA SER A 289 4.76 0.91 3.98
C SER A 289 5.86 0.00 4.49
N LEU A 290 7.01 0.06 3.85
CA LEU A 290 8.18 -0.68 4.28
C LEU A 290 8.90 0.03 5.43
N ASN A 291 8.99 1.37 5.42
CA ASN A 291 9.83 2.13 6.36
C ASN A 291 9.26 3.49 6.82
N ASP A 292 7.94 3.70 6.74
CA ASP A 292 7.35 4.91 7.33
C ASP A 292 7.12 4.72 8.84
N TYR A 293 8.15 5.09 9.60
CA TYR A 293 8.18 4.92 11.05
C TYR A 293 7.23 5.89 11.77
N GLY A 294 7.14 7.13 11.28
CA GLY A 294 6.33 8.19 11.91
C GLY A 294 4.83 7.89 11.91
N GLU A 295 4.36 7.22 10.86
CA GLU A 295 2.95 6.81 10.71
C GLU A 295 2.69 5.35 11.17
N SER A 296 3.70 4.74 11.81
CA SER A 296 3.62 3.42 12.45
C SER A 296 3.25 2.26 11.53
N HIS A 297 3.21 2.44 10.22
CA HIS A 297 2.74 1.40 9.30
C HIS A 297 3.86 0.70 8.53
N TYR A 298 5.09 0.83 9.02
CA TYR A 298 6.27 0.18 8.47
C TYR A 298 6.23 -1.35 8.67
N LEU A 299 6.83 -2.08 7.73
CA LEU A 299 6.97 -3.54 7.77
C LEU A 299 8.41 -3.98 7.99
N PHE A 300 9.40 -3.13 7.71
CA PHE A 300 10.80 -3.44 7.88
C PHE A 300 11.33 -2.85 9.19
N PRO A 301 12.35 -3.49 9.81
CA PRO A 301 12.97 -2.96 11.01
C PRO A 301 13.39 -1.50 10.85
N VAL A 302 13.40 -0.77 11.96
CA VAL A 302 13.88 0.61 11.98
C VAL A 302 15.33 0.64 11.48
N ARG A 303 15.53 1.30 10.34
CA ARG A 303 16.82 1.55 9.72
C ARG A 303 16.83 2.97 9.18
N GLY A 304 17.96 3.64 9.34
CA GLY A 304 18.12 5.03 8.94
C GLY A 304 17.47 6.01 9.91
N ALA A 305 16.80 7.03 9.38
CA ALA A 305 16.22 8.10 10.18
C ALA A 305 14.75 7.81 10.54
N GLN A 306 14.38 8.15 11.77
CA GLN A 306 13.00 8.14 12.26
C GLN A 306 12.67 9.51 12.89
N PRO A 307 12.58 10.58 12.08
CA PRO A 307 12.55 11.94 12.61
C PRO A 307 11.36 12.15 13.54
N GLY A 308 11.65 12.39 14.83
CA GLY A 308 10.67 12.68 15.87
C GLY A 308 9.77 11.53 16.33
N SER A 309 9.92 10.31 15.81
CA SER A 309 8.98 9.20 16.09
C SER A 309 9.47 8.12 17.05
N SER A 310 10.73 8.20 17.51
CA SER A 310 11.32 7.20 18.42
C SER A 310 10.48 6.97 19.69
N ALA A 311 9.75 7.99 20.15
CA ALA A 311 8.89 7.88 21.33
C ALA A 311 7.77 6.83 21.20
N TRP A 312 7.30 6.53 19.98
CA TRP A 312 6.29 5.49 19.75
C TRP A 312 6.75 4.31 18.88
N THR A 313 7.95 4.36 18.31
CA THR A 313 8.51 3.28 17.50
C THR A 313 9.55 2.44 18.24
N GLU A 314 10.23 2.98 19.25
CA GLU A 314 11.27 2.26 20.01
C GLU A 314 10.69 1.01 20.70
N GLY A 315 11.27 -0.15 20.41
CA GLY A 315 10.84 -1.43 20.97
C GLY A 315 9.46 -1.90 20.48
N MET A 316 8.95 -1.35 19.37
CA MET A 316 7.79 -1.88 18.64
C MET A 316 8.29 -2.71 17.45
N ASP A 317 8.36 -4.03 17.62
CA ASP A 317 8.78 -4.94 16.56
C ASP A 317 7.61 -5.20 15.59
N HIS A 318 7.84 -5.04 14.29
CA HIS A 318 6.85 -5.22 13.22
C HIS A 318 7.14 -6.45 12.35
N GLU A 319 8.11 -7.27 12.73
CA GLU A 319 8.49 -8.47 12.00
C GLU A 319 7.32 -9.44 11.83
N GLY A 320 6.44 -9.55 12.84
CA GLY A 320 5.21 -10.34 12.74
C GLY A 320 4.29 -9.89 11.59
N PHE A 321 4.18 -8.58 11.33
CA PHE A 321 3.44 -8.07 10.18
C PHE A 321 4.10 -8.47 8.85
N ARG A 322 5.43 -8.37 8.75
CA ARG A 322 6.18 -8.77 7.54
C ARG A 322 6.02 -10.26 7.24
N ILE A 323 6.08 -11.08 8.28
CA ILE A 323 5.85 -12.53 8.22
C ILE A 323 4.44 -12.83 7.68
N MET A 324 3.41 -12.15 8.18
CA MET A 324 2.05 -12.30 7.67
C MET A 324 1.94 -11.85 6.20
N CYS A 325 2.57 -10.73 5.84
CA CYS A 325 2.64 -10.29 4.44
C CYS A 325 3.24 -11.37 3.54
N LYS A 326 4.40 -11.95 3.90
CA LYS A 326 5.04 -13.03 3.13
C LYS A 326 4.08 -14.20 2.90
N TYR A 327 3.40 -14.65 3.96
CA TYR A 327 2.40 -15.71 3.88
C TYR A 327 1.26 -15.37 2.89
N PHE A 328 0.63 -14.21 3.05
CA PHE A 328 -0.50 -13.82 2.20
C PHE A 328 -0.08 -13.53 0.75
N ILE A 329 1.13 -13.01 0.52
CA ILE A 329 1.69 -12.81 -0.81
C ILE A 329 1.86 -14.16 -1.51
N GLY A 330 2.44 -15.16 -0.83
CA GLY A 330 2.57 -16.51 -1.37
C GLY A 330 1.22 -17.09 -1.82
N ARG A 331 0.17 -16.91 -1.00
CA ARG A 331 -1.18 -17.34 -1.34
C ARG A 331 -1.80 -16.57 -2.51
N TRP A 332 -1.74 -15.23 -2.47
CA TRP A 332 -2.38 -14.39 -3.48
C TRP A 332 -1.69 -14.48 -4.84
N LYS A 333 -0.36 -14.43 -4.84
CA LYS A 333 0.45 -14.35 -6.05
C LYS A 333 0.77 -15.72 -6.64
N ASN A 334 1.14 -16.68 -5.79
CA ASN A 334 1.65 -17.99 -6.23
C ASN A 334 0.61 -19.12 -6.07
N GLY A 335 -0.56 -18.83 -5.50
CA GLY A 335 -1.61 -19.83 -5.29
C GLY A 335 -1.29 -20.85 -4.20
N MET A 336 -0.37 -20.53 -3.29
CA MET A 336 0.01 -21.43 -2.20
C MET A 336 -1.19 -21.82 -1.33
N SER A 337 -1.18 -23.06 -0.83
CA SER A 337 -2.20 -23.52 0.12
C SER A 337 -2.06 -22.84 1.49
N GLU A 338 -3.09 -22.93 2.35
CA GLU A 338 -3.11 -22.27 3.66
C GLU A 338 -2.01 -22.72 4.63
N ILE A 339 -1.49 -23.92 4.45
CA ILE A 339 -0.54 -24.52 5.38
C ILE A 339 0.76 -24.94 4.69
N GLU A 340 0.94 -24.58 3.43
CA GLU A 340 2.13 -24.94 2.64
C GLU A 340 3.43 -24.43 3.29
N GLU A 341 3.39 -23.26 3.93
CA GLU A 341 4.56 -22.71 4.66
C GLU A 341 5.01 -23.60 5.84
N LEU A 342 4.16 -24.49 6.35
CA LEU A 342 4.53 -25.42 7.43
C LEU A 342 5.18 -26.72 6.93
N GLU A 343 5.32 -26.91 5.61
CA GLU A 343 5.93 -28.13 5.05
C GLU A 343 7.41 -28.30 5.42
N ASP A 344 8.05 -27.26 5.95
CA ASP A 344 9.44 -27.26 6.44
C ASP A 344 9.65 -27.89 7.83
N GLY A 345 8.66 -28.64 8.34
CA GLY A 345 8.80 -29.43 9.57
C GLY A 345 8.46 -28.69 10.87
N HIS A 346 7.85 -27.51 10.77
CA HIS A 346 7.34 -26.75 11.91
C HIS A 346 6.10 -27.41 12.53
N GLU A 347 5.99 -27.38 13.87
CA GLU A 347 4.82 -27.93 14.57
C GLU A 347 3.60 -27.00 14.53
N GLY A 348 3.82 -25.75 14.16
CA GLY A 348 2.85 -24.72 13.89
C GLY A 348 3.55 -23.37 13.78
N LYS A 349 2.78 -22.30 13.62
CA LYS A 349 3.30 -20.94 13.58
C LYS A 349 2.31 -20.02 14.25
N VAL A 350 2.81 -19.15 15.13
CA VAL A 350 2.01 -18.12 15.78
C VAL A 350 2.63 -16.77 15.46
N VAL A 351 1.79 -15.83 15.05
CA VAL A 351 2.09 -14.40 15.08
C VAL A 351 1.06 -13.74 15.99
N ILE A 352 1.52 -12.93 16.92
CA ILE A 352 0.70 -12.17 17.86
C ILE A 352 0.99 -10.68 17.69
N TRP A 353 -0.03 -9.83 17.72
CA TRP A 353 0.17 -8.38 17.69
C TRP A 353 -0.96 -7.60 18.37
N TYR A 354 -0.61 -6.46 18.96
CA TYR A 354 -1.53 -5.60 19.71
C TYR A 354 -0.88 -4.27 20.09
N ARG A 355 -1.72 -3.29 20.48
CA ARG A 355 -1.26 -2.06 21.14
C ARG A 355 -0.78 -2.34 22.55
N THR A 356 0.29 -1.69 22.97
CA THR A 356 0.82 -1.83 24.35
C THR A 356 0.17 -0.88 25.35
N LYS A 357 -0.81 -0.08 24.91
CA LYS A 357 -1.50 0.95 25.69
C LYS A 357 -3.01 0.78 25.54
N PRO A 358 -3.79 0.65 26.63
CA PRO A 358 -5.24 0.73 26.57
C PRO A 358 -5.73 2.04 25.97
N LYS A 359 -6.84 1.97 25.20
CA LYS A 359 -7.40 3.14 24.49
C LYS A 359 -7.98 4.22 25.42
N ASP A 360 -8.38 3.82 26.63
CA ASP A 360 -8.99 4.67 27.65
C ASP A 360 -8.08 4.84 28.88
N GLY A 361 -6.76 4.64 28.71
CA GLY A 361 -5.77 4.89 29.76
C GLY A 361 -5.58 6.38 30.07
N VAL A 362 -4.90 6.68 31.18
CA VAL A 362 -4.56 8.04 31.61
C VAL A 362 -3.06 8.22 31.52
N TYR A 363 -2.62 9.09 30.61
CA TYR A 363 -1.22 9.24 30.22
C TYR A 363 -0.75 10.68 30.45
N ASP A 364 0.49 10.82 30.92
CA ASP A 364 1.15 12.12 31.06
C ASP A 364 1.85 12.44 29.75
N ASP A 365 1.14 13.15 28.89
CA ASP A 365 1.49 13.35 27.50
C ASP A 365 1.11 14.75 27.03
N ALA A 366 2.12 15.55 26.67
CA ALA A 366 1.94 16.92 26.21
C ALA A 366 1.27 17.01 24.82
N VAL A 367 1.36 15.96 23.99
CA VAL A 367 0.71 15.92 22.68
C VAL A 367 -0.79 15.64 22.82
N GLY A 368 -1.16 14.91 23.87
CA GLY A 368 -2.54 14.58 24.20
C GLY A 368 -3.11 13.38 23.44
N ARG A 369 -4.35 13.00 23.78
CA ARG A 369 -5.01 11.82 23.21
C ARG A 369 -5.12 11.95 21.67
N PRO A 370 -4.72 10.91 20.91
CA PRO A 370 -4.86 10.92 19.46
C PRO A 370 -6.30 11.12 19.01
N ASP A 371 -6.49 11.86 17.92
CA ASP A 371 -7.79 11.95 17.27
C ASP A 371 -8.25 10.55 16.83
N ARG A 372 -9.55 10.31 16.97
CA ARG A 372 -10.22 9.03 16.64
C ARG A 372 -9.82 7.85 17.54
N ALA A 373 -9.15 8.10 18.67
CA ALA A 373 -8.80 7.06 19.64
C ALA A 373 -10.01 6.24 20.14
N GLU A 374 -11.23 6.79 20.06
CA GLU A 374 -12.46 6.09 20.40
C GLU A 374 -12.80 4.94 19.44
N TRP A 375 -12.23 4.92 18.23
CA TRP A 375 -12.40 3.82 17.27
C TRP A 375 -11.51 2.62 17.56
N ALA A 376 -10.55 2.75 18.46
CA ALA A 376 -9.69 1.65 18.83
C ALA A 376 -10.44 0.57 19.61
N GLU A 377 -9.96 -0.66 19.49
CA GLU A 377 -10.41 -1.80 20.27
C GLU A 377 -9.22 -2.38 21.03
N ASP A 378 -9.35 -2.62 22.34
CA ASP A 378 -8.28 -3.22 23.15
C ASP A 378 -8.23 -4.73 22.91
N LEU A 379 -7.62 -5.14 21.79
CA LEU A 379 -7.58 -6.52 21.30
C LEU A 379 -6.15 -7.06 21.11
N ILE A 380 -5.92 -8.29 21.58
CA ILE A 380 -4.84 -9.17 21.15
C ILE A 380 -5.28 -9.90 19.89
N ASN A 381 -4.51 -9.75 18.82
CA ASN A 381 -4.72 -10.47 17.58
C ASN A 381 -3.77 -11.64 17.47
N LEU A 382 -4.27 -12.76 16.95
CA LEU A 382 -3.46 -13.94 16.67
C LEU A 382 -3.70 -14.45 15.26
N PHE A 383 -2.59 -14.73 14.58
CA PHE A 383 -2.51 -15.49 13.33
C PHE A 383 -1.82 -16.81 13.67
N ILE A 384 -2.53 -17.92 13.46
CA ILE A 384 -2.04 -19.24 13.84
C ILE A 384 -2.21 -20.22 12.67
N LEU A 385 -1.10 -20.81 12.24
CA LEU A 385 -1.08 -21.95 11.32
C LEU A 385 -0.77 -23.22 12.09
N LEU A 386 -1.52 -24.27 11.80
CA LEU A 386 -1.32 -25.60 12.38
C LEU A 386 -1.38 -26.65 11.29
N PRO A 387 -0.49 -27.66 11.33
CA PRO A 387 -0.45 -28.70 10.31
C PRO A 387 -1.74 -29.52 10.30
N SER A 388 -2.03 -30.16 9.16
CA SER A 388 -3.23 -30.99 9.00
C SER A 388 -3.06 -32.34 9.70
N HIS A 389 -3.53 -32.43 10.94
CA HIS A 389 -3.53 -33.66 11.75
C HIS A 389 -4.90 -33.90 12.40
N SER A 390 -5.11 -35.14 12.86
CA SER A 390 -6.27 -35.55 13.68
C SER A 390 -6.16 -35.12 15.15
N ALA A 391 -5.14 -34.34 15.51
CA ALA A 391 -4.92 -33.86 16.87
C ALA A 391 -5.86 -32.70 17.22
N HIS A 392 -6.16 -32.56 18.52
CA HIS A 392 -6.85 -31.39 19.04
C HIS A 392 -5.82 -30.35 19.49
N TYR A 393 -5.94 -29.14 18.98
CA TYR A 393 -5.07 -28.02 19.34
C TYR A 393 -5.83 -27.02 20.20
N THR A 394 -5.17 -26.50 21.23
CA THR A 394 -5.77 -25.53 22.16
C THR A 394 -4.80 -24.38 22.39
N LEU A 395 -5.25 -23.16 22.15
CA LEU A 395 -4.59 -21.94 22.59
C LEU A 395 -4.90 -21.69 24.06
N HIS A 396 -3.87 -21.41 24.84
CA HIS A 396 -3.96 -20.82 26.18
C HIS A 396 -3.26 -19.47 26.13
N LEU A 397 -3.93 -18.41 26.55
CA LEU A 397 -3.36 -17.07 26.62
C LEU A 397 -3.69 -16.44 27.97
N THR A 398 -2.67 -16.02 28.68
CA THR A 398 -2.81 -15.21 29.89
C THR A 398 -2.41 -13.77 29.61
N ASN A 399 -3.17 -12.83 30.14
CA ASN A 399 -2.87 -11.41 30.06
C ASN A 399 -3.21 -10.73 31.40
N GLY A 400 -2.18 -10.43 32.19
CA GLY A 400 -2.38 -10.03 33.59
C GLY A 400 -3.23 -11.08 34.34
N PRO A 401 -4.33 -10.69 35.01
CA PRO A 401 -5.24 -11.64 35.65
C PRO A 401 -6.20 -12.37 34.68
N ALA A 402 -6.24 -11.99 33.39
CA ALA A 402 -7.11 -12.62 32.41
C ALA A 402 -6.51 -13.94 31.91
N ASP A 403 -7.37 -14.94 31.67
CA ASP A 403 -7.03 -16.24 31.10
C ASP A 403 -8.04 -16.59 30.01
N HIS A 404 -7.53 -17.02 28.86
CA HIS A 404 -8.29 -17.33 27.67
C HIS A 404 -7.87 -18.68 27.09
N THR A 405 -8.84 -19.59 26.97
CA THR A 405 -8.66 -20.86 26.26
C THR A 405 -9.49 -20.89 24.98
N ARG A 406 -8.92 -21.32 23.85
CA ARG A 406 -9.62 -21.49 22.57
C ARG A 406 -9.23 -22.78 21.87
N SER A 407 -10.22 -23.54 21.38
CA SER A 407 -9.95 -24.66 20.47
C SER A 407 -9.57 -24.14 19.09
N LEU A 408 -8.51 -24.70 18.52
CA LEU A 408 -7.97 -24.33 17.21
C LEU A 408 -8.29 -25.38 16.16
N LYS A 409 -8.38 -24.95 14.90
CA LYS A 409 -8.59 -25.82 13.75
C LYS A 409 -7.24 -26.23 13.16
N SER A 410 -7.09 -27.52 12.83
CA SER A 410 -5.93 -28.03 12.08
C SER A 410 -6.10 -27.80 10.58
N GLY A 411 -4.98 -27.77 9.85
CA GLY A 411 -4.96 -27.78 8.39
C GLY A 411 -5.46 -26.49 7.72
N ARG A 412 -5.58 -25.40 8.48
CA ARG A 412 -6.07 -24.10 8.00
C ARG A 412 -5.59 -22.96 8.88
N LEU A 413 -5.70 -21.74 8.36
CA LEU A 413 -5.46 -20.52 9.12
C LEU A 413 -6.53 -20.34 10.21
N ASN A 414 -6.06 -20.03 11.43
CA ASN A 414 -6.87 -19.51 12.52
C ASN A 414 -6.53 -18.03 12.72
N LEU A 415 -7.55 -17.18 12.64
CA LEU A 415 -7.48 -15.77 13.04
C LEU A 415 -8.36 -15.57 14.25
N LEU A 416 -7.81 -15.01 15.31
CA LEU A 416 -8.51 -14.81 16.58
C LEU A 416 -8.26 -13.41 17.10
N THR A 417 -9.27 -12.87 17.79
CA THR A 417 -9.13 -11.70 18.65
C THR A 417 -9.53 -12.06 20.07
N LEU A 418 -8.80 -11.54 21.04
CA LEU A 418 -9.09 -11.65 22.47
C LEU A 418 -8.99 -10.26 23.08
N PRO A 419 -9.89 -9.86 24.00
CA PRO A 419 -9.75 -8.58 24.69
C PRO A 419 -8.45 -8.57 25.51
N PHE A 420 -7.78 -7.43 25.59
CA PHE A 420 -6.64 -7.26 26.48
C PHE A 420 -6.96 -6.36 27.66
N ILE A 421 -6.15 -6.51 28.71
CA ILE A 421 -6.04 -5.65 29.87
C ILE A 421 -4.55 -5.37 30.16
N PRO A 422 -4.22 -4.36 30.99
CA PRO A 422 -2.86 -4.14 31.44
C PRO A 422 -2.25 -5.38 32.11
N GLY A 423 -0.97 -5.63 31.82
CA GLY A 423 -0.17 -6.71 32.38
C GLY A 423 0.63 -7.49 31.33
N ASN A 424 1.40 -8.46 31.82
CA ASN A 424 2.18 -9.36 30.98
C ASN A 424 1.27 -10.22 30.11
N VAL A 425 1.73 -10.53 28.89
CA VAL A 425 1.04 -11.42 27.95
C VAL A 425 1.89 -12.67 27.77
N HIS A 426 1.31 -13.84 27.97
CA HIS A 426 1.95 -15.13 27.70
C HIS A 426 0.97 -16.02 26.94
N TYR A 427 1.48 -16.80 25.98
CA TYR A 427 0.65 -17.71 25.19
C TYR A 427 1.34 -19.05 24.98
N SER A 428 0.55 -20.10 24.92
CA SER A 428 0.99 -21.43 24.52
C SER A 428 -0.06 -22.13 23.68
N ILE A 429 0.38 -23.05 22.83
CA ILE A 429 -0.49 -23.97 22.11
C ILE A 429 -0.18 -25.38 22.58
N THR A 430 -1.20 -26.08 23.06
CA THR A 430 -1.12 -27.51 23.35
C THR A 430 -1.65 -28.33 22.19
N LYS A 431 -1.02 -29.48 21.96
CA LYS A 431 -1.45 -30.52 21.03
C LYS A 431 -1.82 -31.76 21.84
N LYS A 432 -3.04 -32.25 21.63
CA LYS A 432 -3.55 -33.47 22.26
C LYS A 432 -3.74 -34.58 21.23
N GLU A 433 -3.09 -35.71 21.47
CA GLU A 433 -3.20 -36.94 20.68
C GLU A 433 -3.52 -38.11 21.62
N GLY A 434 -4.75 -38.63 21.56
CA GLY A 434 -5.24 -39.61 22.51
C GLY A 434 -5.31 -39.05 23.93
N SER A 435 -4.58 -39.67 24.86
CA SER A 435 -4.47 -39.23 26.26
C SER A 435 -3.28 -38.30 26.53
N ALA A 436 -2.35 -38.15 25.59
CA ALA A 436 -1.17 -37.29 25.75
C ALA A 436 -1.50 -35.86 25.32
N GLU A 437 -1.11 -34.89 26.14
CA GLU A 437 -1.17 -33.45 25.85
C GLU A 437 0.20 -32.85 26.11
N ARG A 438 0.70 -32.05 25.17
CA ARG A 438 1.98 -31.34 25.30
C ARG A 438 1.90 -29.95 24.72
N VAL A 439 2.71 -29.03 25.24
CA VAL A 439 2.95 -27.72 24.62
C VAL A 439 3.80 -27.93 23.37
N ILE A 440 3.41 -27.29 22.26
CA ILE A 440 4.14 -27.34 20.98
C ILE A 440 4.73 -25.98 20.59
N LEU A 441 4.14 -24.89 21.07
CA LEU A 441 4.60 -23.52 20.85
C LEU A 441 4.29 -22.75 22.12
N GLU A 442 5.22 -21.89 22.54
CA GLU A 442 5.05 -20.98 23.67
C GLU A 442 5.85 -19.71 23.45
N GLY A 443 5.38 -18.61 24.00
CA GLY A 443 6.08 -17.34 23.93
C GLY A 443 5.48 -16.28 24.83
N ASP A 444 6.26 -15.25 25.08
CA ASP A 444 5.84 -14.05 25.80
C ASP A 444 5.61 -12.91 24.81
N GLY A 445 4.61 -12.10 25.11
CA GLY A 445 4.34 -10.84 24.43
C GLY A 445 4.96 -9.65 25.16
N LYS A 446 4.99 -8.49 24.49
CA LYS A 446 5.33 -7.22 25.14
C LYS A 446 4.26 -6.83 26.18
N GLU A 447 4.69 -6.37 27.35
CA GLU A 447 3.77 -5.96 28.43
C GLU A 447 2.85 -4.80 28.00
N ILE A 448 1.57 -4.89 28.38
CA ILE A 448 0.58 -3.83 28.20
C ILE A 448 0.59 -2.95 29.45
N THR A 449 0.82 -1.65 29.30
CA THR A 449 1.11 -0.74 30.42
C THR A 449 0.24 0.51 30.40
N GLU A 450 -0.02 1.08 31.57
CA GLU A 450 -0.85 2.29 31.75
C GLU A 450 -0.04 3.58 32.04
N GLY A 451 1.30 3.54 31.94
CA GLY A 451 2.16 4.71 32.18
C GLY A 451 2.72 5.36 30.91
N GLY A 452 3.38 6.51 31.03
CA GLY A 452 4.05 7.19 29.90
C GLY A 452 3.09 7.94 28.98
N ALA A 453 3.47 8.09 27.70
CA ALA A 453 2.70 8.80 26.68
C ALA A 453 1.70 7.89 25.94
N TRP A 454 0.77 8.49 25.21
CA TRP A 454 -0.12 7.78 24.31
C TRP A 454 0.69 7.05 23.23
N ASN A 455 0.35 5.79 22.96
CA ASN A 455 0.97 5.04 21.89
C ASN A 455 0.01 3.99 21.34
N PHE A 456 -0.48 4.22 20.13
CA PHE A 456 -1.35 3.29 19.39
C PHE A 456 -0.59 2.53 18.30
N ASN A 457 0.74 2.59 18.30
CA ASN A 457 1.55 1.66 17.55
C ASN A 457 1.35 0.24 18.12
N MET A 458 1.56 -0.76 17.29
CA MET A 458 1.35 -2.16 17.64
C MET A 458 2.67 -2.89 17.67
N TRP A 459 2.93 -3.56 18.78
CA TRP A 459 4.01 -4.53 18.84
C TRP A 459 3.53 -5.85 18.21
N SER A 460 4.44 -6.56 17.55
CA SER A 460 4.22 -7.90 17.02
C SER A 460 5.35 -8.84 17.43
N GLY A 461 5.02 -10.13 17.57
CA GLY A 461 5.98 -11.20 17.84
C GLY A 461 5.57 -12.49 17.15
N SER A 462 6.51 -13.44 17.03
CA SER A 462 6.25 -14.72 16.38
C SER A 462 7.06 -15.90 16.94
N VAL A 463 6.51 -17.11 16.83
CA VAL A 463 7.12 -18.40 17.22
C VAL A 463 6.74 -19.47 16.18
N TYR A 464 7.66 -20.41 15.89
CA TYR A 464 7.57 -21.42 14.83
C TYR A 464 8.03 -22.80 15.29
#